data_AF-A0AAE8HYK5-F1
#
_entry.id   AF-A0AAE8HYK5-F1
#
_cell.length_a   1.000
_cell.length_b   1.000
_cell.length_c   1.000
_cell.angle_alpha   90.00
_cell.angle_beta   90.00
_cell.angle_gamma   90.00
#
_symmetry.space_group_name_H-M   'P 1'
#
loop_
_entity.id
_entity.type
_entity.pdbx_description
1 polymer ?
#
loop_
_entity_poly.entity_id
_entity_poly.type
_entity_poly.pdbx_seq_one_letter_code
_entity_poly.pdbx_strand_id
1 'polypeptide(L)' 'MIAQPSPSSDPARLALTESALAAADGLWRAEMLRNYGPDGVLSYAYAPEGQGGLGTLLRRTYEARRIAIALWRQERRRG' A
#
# COMPACT_ATOMS: atom_id res chain seq x y z
N MET A 1 -28.33 -2.74 28.59
CA MET A 1 -27.57 -3.30 27.45
C MET A 1 -27.19 -2.15 26.54
N ILE A 2 -25.90 -1.80 26.45
CA ILE A 2 -25.44 -0.73 25.58
C ILE A 2 -25.28 -1.35 24.19
N ALA A 3 -26.05 -0.87 23.21
CA ALA A 3 -25.96 -1.31 21.83
C ALA A 3 -24.53 -1.06 21.34
N GLN A 4 -23.81 -2.12 20.99
CA GLN A 4 -22.53 -1.97 20.30
C GLN A 4 -22.81 -1.34 18.93
N PRO A 5 -22.12 -0.25 18.54
CA PRO A 5 -22.26 0.28 17.20
C PRO A 5 -21.81 -0.81 16.20
N SER A 6 -22.69 -1.12 15.24
CA SER A 6 -22.39 -2.01 14.13
C SER A 6 -21.09 -1.60 13.44
N PRO A 7 -20.31 -2.55 12.90
CA PRO A 7 -19.04 -2.27 12.24
C PRO A 7 -19.27 -1.71 10.83
N SER A 8 -20.06 -0.66 10.68
CA SER A 8 -20.04 0.15 9.46
C SER A 8 -18.68 0.83 9.40
N SER A 9 -17.96 0.72 8.28
CA SER A 9 -16.67 1.40 8.07
C SER A 9 -16.68 2.81 8.64
N ASP A 10 -15.81 3.05 9.61
CA ASP A 10 -15.57 4.39 10.12
C ASP A 10 -14.94 5.19 8.96
N PRO A 11 -15.61 6.22 8.43
CA PRO A 11 -15.08 7.00 7.31
C PRO A 11 -13.70 7.61 7.62
N ALA A 12 -13.42 7.88 8.90
CA ALA A 12 -12.10 8.33 9.33
C ALA A 12 -11.04 7.23 9.19
N ARG A 13 -11.37 5.96 9.48
CA ARG A 13 -10.47 4.82 9.28
C ARG A 13 -10.20 4.56 7.81
N LEU A 14 -11.23 4.63 6.97
CA LEU A 14 -11.05 4.48 5.53
C LEU A 14 -10.10 5.56 4.99
N ALA A 15 -10.35 6.84 5.30
CA ALA A 15 -9.50 7.95 4.89
C ALA A 15 -8.05 7.84 5.40
N LEU A 16 -7.85 7.32 6.62
CA LEU A 16 -6.52 7.04 7.16
C LEU A 16 -5.79 5.96 6.34
N THR A 17 -6.46 4.86 6.02
CA THR A 17 -5.85 3.79 5.22
C THR A 17 -5.58 4.22 3.77
N GLU A 18 -6.42 5.07 3.19
CA GLU A 18 -6.20 5.67 1.86
C GLU A 18 -4.97 6.57 1.86
N SER A 19 -4.83 7.42 2.87
CA SER A 19 -3.67 8.30 3.03
C SER A 19 -2.38 7.50 3.22
N ALA A 20 -2.42 6.45 4.06
CA ALA A 20 -1.28 5.54 4.26
C ALA A 20 -0.91 4.79 2.98
N LEU A 21 -1.90 4.33 2.21
CA LEU A 21 -1.70 3.68 0.91
C LEU A 21 -1.05 4.63 -0.10
N ALA A 22 -1.55 5.87 -0.22
CA ALA A 22 -0.99 6.87 -1.14
C ALA A 22 0.48 7.18 -0.81
N ALA A 23 0.81 7.35 0.47
CA ALA A 23 2.18 7.57 0.91
C ALA A 23 3.10 6.38 0.59
N ALA A 24 2.65 5.16 0.91
CA ALA A 24 3.43 3.95 0.66
C ALA A 24 3.62 3.66 -0.85
N ASP A 25 2.58 3.88 -1.66
CA ASP A 25 2.66 3.74 -3.13
C ASP A 25 3.63 4.78 -3.71
N GLY A 26 3.57 6.04 -3.27
CA GLY A 26 4.49 7.10 -3.70
C GLY A 26 5.96 6.77 -3.41
N LEU A 27 6.27 6.29 -2.21
CA LEU A 27 7.63 5.86 -1.84
C LEU A 27 8.11 4.68 -2.70
N TRP A 28 7.25 3.69 -2.94
CA TRP A 28 7.59 2.56 -3.81
C TRP A 28 7.82 3.01 -5.25
N ARG A 29 6.97 3.88 -5.81
CA ARG A 29 7.15 4.42 -7.17
C ARG A 29 8.44 5.23 -7.30
N ALA A 30 8.81 5.99 -6.28
CA ALA A 30 10.08 6.71 -6.26
C ALA A 30 11.27 5.74 -6.32
N GLU A 31 11.22 4.63 -5.59
CA GLU A 31 12.27 3.60 -5.68
C GLU A 31 12.25 2.87 -7.03
N MET A 32 11.07 2.55 -7.59
CA MET A 32 10.97 1.96 -8.93
C MET A 32 11.57 2.88 -9.99
N LEU A 33 11.31 4.19 -9.90
CA LEU A 33 11.90 5.20 -10.78
C LEU A 33 13.43 5.23 -10.66
N ARG A 34 13.95 5.17 -9.43
CA ARG A 34 15.41 5.18 -9.18
C ARG A 34 16.12 3.91 -9.67
N ASN A 35 15.47 2.75 -9.57
CA ASN A 35 16.09 1.46 -9.92
C ASN A 35 15.90 1.10 -11.40
N TYR A 36 14.77 1.47 -12.00
CA TYR A 36 14.34 0.98 -13.32
C TYR A 36 13.93 2.08 -14.30
N GLY A 37 14.03 3.35 -13.90
CA GLY A 37 13.66 4.48 -14.74
C GLY A 37 12.15 4.74 -14.82
N PRO A 38 11.70 5.66 -15.70
CA PRO A 38 10.33 6.16 -15.74
C PRO A 38 9.28 5.07 -16.00
N ASP A 39 9.64 4.07 -16.80
CA ASP A 39 8.75 2.94 -17.13
C ASP A 39 8.85 1.79 -16.12
N GLY A 40 9.66 1.94 -15.06
CA GLY A 40 9.92 0.89 -14.09
C GLY A 40 8.66 0.29 -13.50
N VAL A 41 7.69 1.13 -13.13
CA VAL A 41 6.39 0.68 -12.62
C VAL A 41 5.63 -0.12 -13.68
N LEU A 42 5.60 0.34 -14.93
CA LEU A 42 4.87 -0.34 -16.01
C LEU A 42 5.47 -1.73 -16.30
N SER A 43 6.80 -1.81 -16.32
CA SER A 43 7.52 -3.05 -16.64
C SER A 43 7.53 -4.06 -15.48
N TYR A 44 7.65 -3.58 -14.23
CA TYR A 44 7.99 -4.47 -13.11
C TYR A 44 6.97 -4.48 -11.96
N ALA A 45 5.85 -3.75 -12.01
CA ALA A 45 4.89 -3.70 -10.90
C ALA A 45 4.37 -5.06 -10.42
N TYR A 46 4.29 -6.03 -11.33
CA TYR A 46 3.81 -7.39 -11.07
C TYR A 46 4.90 -8.46 -11.22
N ALA A 47 6.15 -8.05 -11.44
CA ALA A 47 7.29 -8.93 -11.61
C ALA A 47 8.07 -9.10 -10.29
N PRO A 48 8.81 -10.19 -10.08
CA PRO A 48 9.66 -10.38 -8.91
C PRO A 48 10.67 -9.25 -8.68
N GLU A 49 11.16 -8.64 -9.75
CA GLU A 49 12.11 -7.53 -9.74
C GLU A 49 11.53 -6.30 -9.03
N GLY A 50 10.26 -5.96 -9.30
CA GLY A 50 9.59 -4.83 -8.67
C GLY A 50 9.34 -4.99 -7.18
N GLN A 51 9.61 -6.17 -6.63
CA GLN A 51 9.62 -6.42 -5.20
C GLN A 51 10.94 -6.04 -4.53
N GLY A 52 12.03 -5.89 -5.29
CA GLY A 52 13.38 -5.64 -4.78
C GLY A 52 14.04 -6.83 -4.09
N GLY A 53 15.37 -6.81 -4.00
CA GLY A 53 16.14 -7.81 -3.25
C GLY A 53 15.97 -7.67 -1.73
N LEU A 54 16.20 -8.74 -0.97
CA LEU A 54 16.20 -8.67 0.50
C LEU A 54 17.19 -7.61 1.00
N GLY A 55 16.77 -6.86 2.02
CA GLY A 55 17.57 -5.76 2.59
C GLY A 55 17.58 -4.46 1.79
N THR A 56 17.10 -4.45 0.54
CA THR A 56 17.04 -3.23 -0.27
C THR A 56 15.95 -2.27 0.20
N LEU A 57 16.13 -0.97 -0.11
CA LEU A 57 15.10 0.03 0.13
C LEU A 57 13.84 -0.26 -0.70
N LEU A 58 14.00 -0.70 -1.95
CA LEU A 58 12.89 -1.14 -2.81
C LEU A 58 12.06 -2.26 -2.16
N ARG A 59 12.71 -3.24 -1.53
CA ARG A 59 12.00 -4.29 -0.78
C ARG A 59 11.22 -3.73 0.40
N ARG A 60 11.80 -2.81 1.17
CA ARG A 60 11.10 -2.18 2.30
C ARG A 60 9.87 -1.41 1.86
N THR A 61 9.98 -0.61 0.79
CA THR A 61 8.83 0.17 0.28
C THR A 61 7.78 -0.73 -0.37
N TYR A 62 8.18 -1.81 -1.05
CA TYR A 62 7.27 -2.80 -1.59
C TYR A 62 6.43 -3.49 -0.49
N GLU A 63 7.06 -3.97 0.58
CA GLU A 63 6.32 -4.61 1.68
C GLU A 63 5.43 -3.61 2.42
N ALA A 64 5.89 -2.38 2.66
CA ALA A 64 5.06 -1.32 3.25
C ALA A 64 3.80 -1.04 2.40
N ARG A 65 3.95 -0.96 1.07
CA ARG A 65 2.84 -0.84 0.12
C ARG A 65 1.89 -2.03 0.19
N ARG A 66 2.40 -3.26 0.25
CA ARG A 66 1.56 -4.46 0.38
C ARG A 66 0.72 -4.45 1.64
N ILE A 67 1.31 -4.06 2.76
CA ILE A 67 0.61 -3.95 4.05
C ILE A 67 -0.48 -2.87 3.96
N ALA A 68 -0.17 -1.70 3.40
CA ALA A 68 -1.14 -0.61 3.23
C ALA A 68 -2.33 -1.02 2.33
N ILE A 69 -2.07 -1.75 1.23
CA ILE A 69 -3.13 -2.31 0.37
C ILE A 69 -4.02 -3.27 1.15
N ALA A 70 -3.44 -4.14 1.98
CA ALA A 70 -4.21 -5.10 2.76
C ALA A 70 -5.13 -4.41 3.78
N LEU A 71 -4.62 -3.39 4.48
CA LEU A 71 -5.39 -2.59 5.44
C LEU A 71 -6.52 -1.82 4.76
N TRP A 72 -6.23 -1.12 3.66
CA TRP A 72 -7.26 -0.40 2.91
C TRP A 72 -8.35 -1.34 2.37
N ARG A 73 -7.97 -2.51 1.82
CA ARG A 73 -8.95 -3.52 1.37
C ARG A 73 -9.79 -4.06 2.51
N GLN A 74 -9.21 -4.24 3.70
CA GLN A 74 -9.96 -4.65 4.88
C GLN A 74 -11.01 -3.59 5.22
N GLU A 75 -10.62 -2.34 5.40
CA GLU A 75 -11.55 -1.27 5.78
C GLU A 75 -12.59 -0.99 4.70
N ARG A 76 -12.24 -1.15 3.41
CA ARG A 76 -13.19 -1.00 2.30
C ARG A 76 -14.23 -2.12 2.23
N ARG A 77 -13.92 -3.33 2.72
CA ARG A 77 -14.89 -4.45 2.79
C ARG A 77 -15.81 -4.37 4.01
N ARG A 78 -15.50 -3.53 4.99
CA ARG A 78 -16.31 -3.35 6.21
C ARG A 78 -17.48 -2.36 6.02
N GLY A 79 -17.61 -1.75 4.84
CA GLY A 79 -18.64 -0.76 4.49
C GLY A 79 -19.45 -1.24 3.32
#